data_AF-A0A8E2ISD6-F1
#
_entry.id   AF-A0A8E2ISD6-F1
#
_cell.length_a   1.000
_cell.length_b   1.000
_cell.length_c   1.000
_cell.angle_alpha   90.00
_cell.angle_beta   90.00
_cell.angle_gamma   90.00
#
_symmetry.space_group_name_H-M   'P 1'
#
loop_
_entity.id
_entity.type
_entity.pdbx_description
1 polymer ?
#
loop_
_entity_poly.entity_id
_entity_poly.type
_entity_poly.pdbx_seq_one_letter_code
_entity_poly.pdbx_strand_id
1 'polypeptide(L)' 'MGKSTSCYPSLSVDGRATGVVSHAGAVVLLRAAERAGLTGALSDALAPWRKPLASHDPGKIVLDIAVALALG' A
#
# COMPACT_ATOMS: atom_id res chain seq x y z
N MET A 1 -9.88 -6.67 -18.27
CA MET A 1 -8.93 -6.19 -17.24
C MET A 1 -9.26 -4.76 -16.88
N GLY A 2 -9.92 -4.51 -15.74
CA GLY A 2 -10.18 -3.16 -15.26
C GLY A 2 -8.91 -2.60 -14.60
N LYS A 3 -8.39 -1.48 -15.09
CA LYS A 3 -7.30 -0.76 -14.42
C LYS A 3 -7.83 -0.26 -13.07
N SER A 4 -7.29 -0.79 -11.97
CA SER A 4 -7.45 -0.16 -10.66
C SER A 4 -6.63 1.12 -10.65
N THR A 5 -7.29 2.26 -10.44
CA THR A 5 -6.70 3.59 -10.26
C THR A 5 -6.07 3.72 -8.87
N SER A 6 -5.39 2.66 -8.41
CA SER A 6 -4.75 2.63 -7.10
C SER A 6 -3.27 2.98 -7.27
N CYS A 7 -2.73 3.78 -6.35
CA CYS A 7 -1.30 4.07 -6.27
C CYS A 7 -0.45 2.84 -5.85
N TYR A 8 -1.09 1.67 -5.66
CA TYR A 8 -0.49 0.42 -5.24
C TYR A 8 -0.54 -0.65 -6.35
N PRO A 9 0.49 -1.51 -6.43
CA PRO A 9 0.60 -2.50 -7.49
C PRO A 9 -0.60 -3.47 -7.53
N SER A 10 -0.97 -3.89 -8.73
CA SER A 10 -1.94 -4.95 -8.95
C SER A 10 -1.24 -6.31 -9.02
N LEU A 11 -1.84 -7.34 -8.42
CA LEU A 11 -1.31 -8.71 -8.55
C LEU A 11 -1.46 -9.20 -9.99
N SER A 12 -0.35 -9.71 -10.54
CA SER A 12 -0.33 -10.55 -11.72
C SER A 12 0.23 -11.91 -11.32
N VAL A 13 -0.49 -12.98 -11.60
CA VAL A 13 -0.10 -14.35 -11.23
C VAL A 13 0.51 -15.03 -12.46
N ASP A 14 1.72 -15.55 -12.32
CA ASP A 14 2.39 -16.38 -13.32
C ASP A 14 2.84 -17.70 -12.65
N GLY A 15 2.78 -18.82 -13.38
CA GLY A 15 2.80 -20.19 -12.81
C GLY A 15 4.14 -20.67 -12.23
N ARG A 16 5.18 -19.83 -12.19
CA ARG A 16 6.49 -20.17 -11.61
C ARG A 16 6.54 -19.80 -10.12
N ALA A 17 6.46 -20.82 -9.27
CA ALA A 17 6.24 -20.73 -7.82
C ALA A 17 7.45 -20.28 -6.96
N THR A 18 8.45 -19.58 -7.51
CA THR A 18 9.70 -19.30 -6.77
C THR A 18 9.81 -17.91 -6.14
N GLY A 19 8.83 -17.01 -6.33
CA GLY A 19 8.84 -15.66 -5.71
C GLY A 19 7.48 -15.02 -5.43
N VAL A 20 6.38 -15.75 -5.65
CA VAL A 20 5.01 -15.17 -5.68
C VAL A 20 4.41 -14.96 -4.29
N VAL A 21 4.83 -15.72 -3.27
CA VAL A 21 4.17 -15.73 -1.96
C VAL A 21 4.35 -14.42 -1.18
N SER A 22 5.55 -13.85 -1.19
CA SER A 22 5.82 -12.56 -0.50
C SER A 22 5.13 -11.39 -1.21
N HIS A 23 5.14 -11.36 -2.55
CA HIS A 23 4.47 -10.31 -3.31
C HIS A 23 2.94 -10.40 -3.23
N ALA A 24 2.38 -11.63 -3.22
CA ALA A 24 0.96 -11.86 -2.98
C ALA A 24 0.53 -11.41 -1.59
N GLY A 25 1.30 -11.73 -0.55
CA GLY A 25 1.03 -11.28 0.81
C GLY A 25 1.03 -9.74 0.93
N ALA A 26 2.03 -9.09 0.35
CA ALA A 26 2.13 -7.62 0.33
C ALA A 26 0.91 -6.97 -0.32
N VAL A 27 0.48 -7.47 -1.48
CA VAL A 27 -0.67 -6.88 -2.17
C VAL A 27 -1.98 -7.19 -1.45
N VAL A 28 -2.13 -8.37 -0.82
CA VAL A 28 -3.31 -8.66 0.00
C VAL A 28 -3.40 -7.68 1.17
N LEU A 29 -2.30 -7.41 1.87
CA LEU A 29 -2.26 -6.42 2.97
C LEU A 29 -2.61 -5.01 2.48
N LEU A 30 -2.05 -4.59 1.35
CA LEU A 30 -2.36 -3.28 0.75
C LEU A 30 -3.83 -3.17 0.34
N ARG A 31 -4.40 -4.21 -0.27
CA ARG A 31 -5.82 -4.24 -0.64
C ARG A 31 -6.73 -4.25 0.59
N ALA A 32 -6.33 -4.93 1.66
CA ALA A 32 -7.06 -4.91 2.92
C ALA A 32 -7.05 -3.50 3.54
N ALA A 33 -5.89 -2.83 3.55
CA ALA A 33 -5.77 -1.45 4.02
C ALA A 33 -6.62 -0.47 3.20
N GLU A 34 -6.62 -0.60 1.87
CA GLU A 34 -7.51 0.18 1.00
C GLU A 34 -8.98 -0.07 1.30
N ARG A 35 -9.40 -1.34 1.43
CA ARG A 35 -10.80 -1.70 1.72
C ARG A 35 -11.25 -1.28 3.10
N ALA A 36 -10.35 -1.25 4.08
CA ALA A 36 -10.60 -0.74 5.41
C ALA A 36 -10.59 0.81 5.47
N GLY A 37 -10.25 1.50 4.37
CA GLY A 37 -10.12 2.96 4.34
C GLY A 37 -8.89 3.48 5.09
N LEU A 38 -8.00 2.60 5.52
CA LEU A 38 -6.83 2.94 6.34
C LEU A 38 -5.88 3.88 5.59
N THR A 39 -5.73 3.70 4.28
CA THR A 39 -4.90 4.56 3.43
C THR A 39 -5.35 6.02 3.51
N GLY A 40 -6.64 6.29 3.31
CA GLY A 40 -7.20 7.65 3.35
C GLY A 40 -7.19 8.23 4.77
N ALA A 41 -7.57 7.43 5.76
CA ALA A 41 -7.58 7.85 7.16
C ALA A 41 -6.19 8.26 7.67
N LEU A 42 -5.14 7.54 7.26
CA LEU A 42 -3.75 7.91 7.58
C LEU A 42 -3.33 9.19 6.88
N SER A 43 -3.66 9.37 5.60
CA SER A 43 -3.35 10.61 4.88
C SER A 43 -4.03 11.83 5.52
N ASP A 44 -5.29 11.70 5.93
CA ASP A 44 -6.04 12.77 6.59
C ASP A 44 -5.49 13.07 7.99
N ALA A 45 -5.23 12.03 8.80
CA ALA A 45 -4.69 12.19 10.14
C ALA A 45 -3.29 12.83 10.15
N LEU A 46 -2.48 12.57 9.12
CA LEU A 46 -1.12 13.08 8.99
C LEU A 46 -1.04 14.38 8.18
N ALA A 47 -2.15 14.86 7.62
CA ALA A 47 -2.20 16.11 6.85
C ALA A 47 -1.64 17.33 7.62
N PRO A 48 -1.86 17.51 8.94
CA PRO A 48 -1.28 18.62 9.69
C PRO A 48 0.26 18.63 9.74
N TRP A 49 0.90 17.47 9.53
CA TRP A 49 2.36 17.34 9.52
C TRP A 49 2.96 17.38 8.11
N ARG A 50 2.12 17.49 7.08
CA ARG A 50 2.58 17.58 5.69
C ARG A 50 3.20 18.96 5.44
N LYS A 51 4.52 18.98 5.18
CA LYS A 51 5.23 20.21 4.80
C LYS A 51 4.66 20.76 3.48
N PRO A 52 4.63 22.08 3.26
CA PRO A 52 4.06 22.66 2.04
C PRO A 52 4.74 22.19 0.73
N LEU A 53 6.03 21.83 0.79
CA LEU A 53 6.79 21.29 -0.34
C LEU A 53 6.96 19.76 -0.28
N ALA A 54 6.17 19.05 0.53
CA ALA A 54 6.25 17.60 0.61
C ALA A 54 5.70 16.96 -0.68
N SER A 55 6.58 16.31 -1.44
CA SER A 55 6.21 15.57 -2.65
C SER A 55 5.55 14.21 -2.35
N HIS A 56 5.71 13.68 -1.13
CA HIS A 56 5.22 12.36 -0.73
C HIS A 56 4.10 12.50 0.30
N ASP A 57 3.07 11.67 0.15
CA ASP A 57 2.00 11.59 1.13
C ASP A 57 2.48 10.85 2.40
N PRO A 58 2.40 11.48 3.59
CA PRO A 58 2.88 10.85 4.83
C PRO A 58 2.06 9.61 5.21
N GLY A 59 0.77 9.55 4.86
CA GLY A 59 -0.08 8.38 5.07
C GLY A 59 0.41 7.16 4.30
N LYS A 60 0.76 7.35 3.03
CA LYS A 60 1.39 6.31 2.21
C LYS A 60 2.70 5.81 2.82
N ILE A 61 3.58 6.71 3.26
CA ILE A 61 4.89 6.32 3.83
C ILE A 61 4.69 5.44 5.08
N VAL A 62 3.81 5.84 6.01
CA VAL A 62 3.53 5.08 7.22
C VAL A 62 2.89 3.72 6.91
N LEU A 63 1.97 3.68 5.94
CA LEU A 63 1.35 2.43 5.49
C LEU A 63 2.40 1.48 4.89
N ASP A 64 3.32 1.99 4.07
CA ASP A 64 4.38 1.18 3.45
C ASP A 64 5.31 0.57 4.50
N ILE A 65 5.64 1.33 5.56
CA ILE A 65 6.41 0.82 6.72
C ILE A 65 5.62 -0.25 7.47
N ALA A 66 4.33 -0.05 7.72
CA ALA A 66 3.50 -1.04 8.40
C ALA A 66 3.41 -2.36 7.61
N VAL A 67 3.31 -2.28 6.27
CA VAL A 67 3.32 -3.46 5.39
C VAL A 67 4.68 -4.15 5.43
N ALA A 68 5.79 -3.40 5.38
CA ALA A 68 7.13 -3.98 5.50
C ALA A 68 7.31 -4.73 6.83
N LEU A 69 6.87 -4.15 7.96
CA LEU A 69 6.89 -4.79 9.28
C LEU A 69 6.01 -6.04 9.35
N ALA A 70 4.85 -6.05 8.69
CA ALA A 70 3.95 -7.19 8.68
C ALA A 70 4.47 -8.37 7.84
N LEU A 71 5.35 -8.11 6.86
CA LEU A 71 5.95 -9.15 6.02
C LEU A 71 7.20 -9.79 6.65
N GLY A 72 7.91 -9.05 7.50
CA GLY A 72 9.11 -9.52 8.21
C GLY A 72 10.42 -9.17 7.52
#